data_AF-A0A935G017-F1
#
_entry.id   AF-A0A935G017-F1
#
_cell.length_a   1.000
_cell.length_b   1.000
_cell.length_c   1.000
_cell.angle_alpha   90.00
_cell.angle_beta   90.00
_cell.angle_gamma   90.00
#
_symmetry.space_group_name_H-M   'P 1'
#
loop_
_entity.id
_entity.type
_entity.pdbx_description
1 polymer ?
#
loop_
_entity_poly.entity_id
_entity_poly.type
_entity_poly.pdbx_seq_one_letter_code
_entity_poly.pdbx_strand_id
1 'polypeptide(L)'
;KQPRGQPAHKPTDETRKTAETLSGLGLPLTQIAVLIGKGIDVKTLRKHYEKQLEEGKAKANSQVTKNLFQKCMSGDTTAQMVD
;
A
#
# COMPACT_ATOMS: atom_id res chain seq x y z
N LYS A 1 12.35 -2.30 34.60
CA LYS A 1 12.77 -0.93 34.24
C LYS A 1 13.21 -0.95 32.78
N GLN A 2 12.36 -0.55 31.83
CA GLN A 2 12.70 -0.54 30.41
C GLN A 2 13.52 0.72 30.08
N PRO A 3 14.62 0.63 29.31
CA PRO A 3 15.52 1.75 29.14
C PRO A 3 14.91 2.84 28.25
N ARG A 4 15.36 4.06 28.53
CA ARG A 4 14.88 5.35 28.01
C ARG A 4 14.85 5.39 26.48
N GLY A 5 13.68 5.78 25.95
CA GLY A 5 13.45 6.42 24.66
C GLY A 5 14.18 5.84 23.47
N GLN A 6 13.55 4.92 22.72
CA GLN A 6 13.93 4.72 21.33
C GLN A 6 13.94 6.09 20.62
N PRO A 7 14.97 6.41 19.83
CA PRO A 7 15.01 7.66 19.08
C PRO A 7 13.76 7.81 18.22
N ALA A 8 13.25 9.04 18.11
CA ALA A 8 12.06 9.32 17.35
C ALA A 8 12.21 8.81 15.91
N HIS A 9 11.21 8.06 15.45
CA HIS A 9 11.22 7.49 14.11
C HIS A 9 11.29 8.57 13.04
N LYS A 10 12.26 8.47 12.13
CA LYS A 10 12.47 9.43 11.03
C LYS A 10 12.21 8.74 9.70
N PRO A 11 11.14 9.09 8.98
CA PRO A 11 10.85 8.51 7.67
C PRO A 11 11.94 8.85 6.65
N THR A 12 12.36 7.84 5.90
CA THR A 12 13.20 7.96 4.70
C THR A 12 12.38 7.65 3.46
N ASP A 13 12.86 8.04 2.29
CA ASP A 13 12.19 7.75 1.02
C ASP A 13 12.04 6.24 0.79
N GLU A 14 13.05 5.45 1.18
CA GLU A 14 12.99 3.99 1.12
C GLU A 14 11.84 3.45 1.99
N THR A 15 11.78 3.84 3.26
CA THR A 15 10.71 3.38 4.15
C THR A 15 9.32 3.85 3.69
N ARG A 16 9.23 5.03 3.06
CA ARG A 16 7.98 5.53 2.47
C ARG A 16 7.53 4.64 1.30
N LYS A 17 8.45 4.35 0.38
CA LYS A 17 8.18 3.46 -0.75
C LYS A 17 7.79 2.05 -0.29
N THR A 18 8.44 1.54 0.77
CA THR A 18 8.08 0.26 1.38
C THR A 18 6.67 0.30 1.95
N ALA A 19 6.30 1.32 2.73
CA ALA A 19 4.95 1.44 3.30
C ALA A 19 3.87 1.50 2.21
N GLU A 20 4.12 2.26 1.13
CA GLU A 20 3.21 2.36 -0.01
C GLU A 20 3.07 1.03 -0.76
N THR A 21 4.19 0.37 -1.03
CA THR A 21 4.19 -0.92 -1.75
C THR A 21 3.41 -1.97 -0.97
N LEU A 22 3.71 -2.12 0.31
CA LEU A 22 3.09 -3.14 1.15
C LEU A 22 1.60 -2.85 1.41
N SER A 23 1.20 -1.59 1.51
CA SER A 23 -0.22 -1.25 1.63
C SER A 23 -0.99 -1.51 0.33
N GLY A 24 -0.37 -1.29 -0.83
CA GLY A 24 -0.93 -1.67 -2.13
C GLY A 24 -1.08 -3.18 -2.32
N LEU A 25 -0.21 -3.97 -1.68
CA LEU A 25 -0.36 -5.43 -1.62
C LEU A 25 -1.45 -5.90 -0.63
N GLY A 26 -2.03 -4.98 0.16
CA GLY A 26 -3.10 -5.30 1.10
C GLY A 26 -2.63 -5.85 2.44
N LEU A 27 -1.35 -5.70 2.80
CA LEU A 27 -0.86 -6.21 4.10
C LEU A 27 -1.52 -5.47 5.27
N PRO A 28 -1.82 -6.17 6.38
CA PRO A 28 -2.25 -5.55 7.63
C PRO A 28 -1.20 -4.56 8.17
N LEU A 29 -1.65 -3.45 8.76
CA LEU A 29 -0.74 -2.43 9.31
C LEU A 29 0.22 -2.97 10.36
N THR A 30 -0.15 -4.01 11.12
CA THR A 30 0.73 -4.67 12.09
C THR A 30 1.91 -5.35 11.41
N GLN A 31 1.70 -6.00 10.26
CA GLN A 31 2.76 -6.62 9.47
C GLN A 31 3.63 -5.56 8.80
N ILE A 32 3.01 -4.52 8.23
CA ILE A 32 3.75 -3.39 7.64
C ILE A 32 4.65 -2.74 8.69
N ALA A 33 4.14 -2.53 9.91
CA ALA A 33 4.90 -1.90 10.99
C ALA A 33 6.14 -2.69 11.39
N VAL A 34 6.09 -4.03 11.34
CA VAL A 34 7.26 -4.91 11.57
C VAL A 34 8.30 -4.79 10.45
N LEU A 35 7.85 -4.58 9.21
CA LEU A 35 8.70 -4.54 8.01
C LEU A 35 9.35 -3.16 7.76
N ILE A 36 8.95 -2.12 8.49
CA ILE A 36 9.53 -0.78 8.36
C ILE A 36 10.78 -0.64 9.24
N GLY A 37 11.95 -0.48 8.62
CA GLY A 37 13.21 -0.27 9.32
C GLY A 37 13.57 -1.45 10.22
N LYS A 38 13.61 -1.23 11.55
CA LYS A 38 13.82 -2.28 12.57
C LYS A 38 12.52 -2.72 13.25
N GLY A 39 11.37 -2.39 12.65
CA GLY A 39 10.06 -2.49 13.28
C GLY A 39 9.71 -1.22 14.05
N ILE A 40 8.46 -0.79 13.91
CA ILE A 40 7.88 0.37 14.63
C ILE A 40 6.51 0.02 15.19
N ASP A 41 6.00 0.84 16.10
CA ASP A 41 4.62 0.74 16.55
C ASP A 41 3.64 1.18 15.44
N VAL A 42 2.45 0.58 15.41
CA VAL A 42 1.41 0.91 14.41
C VAL A 42 0.97 2.37 14.49
N LYS A 43 0.97 3.00 15.68
CA LYS A 43 0.66 4.43 15.82
C LYS A 43 1.74 5.28 15.17
N THR A 44 3.01 4.89 15.32
CA THR A 44 4.14 5.55 14.65
C THR A 44 4.05 5.37 13.13
N LEU A 45 3.71 4.17 12.66
CA LEU A 45 3.47 3.91 11.24
C LEU A 45 2.39 4.85 10.68
N ARG A 46 1.22 4.91 11.33
CA ARG A 46 0.13 5.79 10.90
C ARG A 46 0.55 7.26 10.91
N LYS A 47 1.16 7.74 12.00
CA LYS A 47 1.60 9.14 12.15
C LYS A 47 2.54 9.61 11.03
N HIS A 48 3.40 8.73 10.55
CA HIS A 48 4.48 9.12 9.65
C HIS A 48 4.27 8.74 8.18
N TYR A 49 3.43 7.74 7.91
CA TYR A 49 3.25 7.13 6.60
C TYR A 49 1.81 7.13 6.10
N GLU A 50 0.88 7.84 6.75
CA GLU A 50 -0.54 7.91 6.35
C GLU A 50 -0.72 8.11 4.85
N LYS A 51 -0.08 9.14 4.29
CA LYS A 51 -0.11 9.43 2.86
C LYS A 51 0.31 8.22 2.00
N GLN A 52 1.43 7.58 2.32
CA GLN A 52 1.92 6.42 1.57
C GLN A 52 0.98 5.22 1.68
N LEU A 53 0.44 4.99 2.89
CA LEU A 53 -0.50 3.91 3.13
C LEU A 53 -1.78 4.08 2.28
N GLU A 54 -2.29 5.31 2.18
CA GLU A 54 -3.44 5.64 1.34
C GLU A 54 -3.11 5.55 -0.16
N GLU A 55 -1.99 6.12 -0.58
CA GLU A 55 -1.53 6.09 -1.98
C GLU A 55 -1.39 4.65 -2.49
N GLY A 56 -0.77 3.77 -1.71
CA GLY A 56 -0.64 2.36 -2.09
C GLY A 56 -1.98 1.66 -2.28
N LYS A 57 -2.93 1.86 -1.35
CA LYS A 57 -4.28 1.31 -1.47
C LYS A 57 -5.03 1.87 -2.69
N ALA A 58 -4.95 3.18 -2.92
CA ALA A 58 -5.59 3.82 -4.05
C ALA A 58 -5.04 3.30 -5.39
N LYS A 59 -3.72 3.11 -5.49
CA LYS A 59 -3.07 2.53 -6.68
C LYS A 59 -3.54 1.10 -6.95
N ALA A 60 -3.62 0.27 -5.91
CA ALA A 60 -4.13 -1.10 -6.03
C ALA A 60 -5.57 -1.12 -6.56
N ASN A 61 -6.44 -0.30 -5.98
CA ASN A 61 -7.83 -0.18 -6.43
C ASN A 61 -7.93 0.30 -7.88
N SER A 62 -7.15 1.31 -8.27
CA SER A 62 -7.10 1.81 -9.65
C SER A 62 -6.67 0.72 -10.64
N GLN A 63 -5.68 -0.09 -10.28
CA GLN A 63 -5.21 -1.18 -11.13
C GLN A 63 -6.27 -2.27 -11.32
N VAL A 64 -7.01 -2.62 -10.27
CA VAL A 64 -8.16 -3.56 -10.38
C VAL A 64 -9.25 -2.97 -11.28
N THR A 65 -9.63 -1.71 -11.09
CA THR A 65 -10.63 -1.03 -11.92
C THR A 65 -10.21 -1.00 -13.39
N LYS A 66 -8.94 -0.67 -13.67
CA LYS A 66 -8.40 -0.69 -15.03
C LYS A 66 -8.51 -2.08 -15.66
N ASN A 67 -8.11 -3.12 -14.93
CA ASN A 67 -8.17 -4.49 -15.43
C ASN A 67 -9.61 -4.95 -15.69
N LEU A 68 -10.55 -4.61 -14.80
CA LEU A 68 -11.97 -4.91 -14.99
C LEU A 68 -12.52 -4.20 -16.23
N PHE A 69 -12.27 -2.90 -16.37
CA PHE A 69 -12.70 -2.13 -17.54
C PHE A 69 -12.17 -2.74 -18.85
N GLN A 70 -10.88 -3.07 -18.90
CA GLN A 70 -10.29 -3.70 -20.10
C GLN A 70 -10.92 -5.06 -20.42
N LYS A 71 -11.24 -5.87 -19.41
CA LYS A 71 -11.93 -7.15 -19.60
C LYS A 71 -13.33 -6.96 -20.17
N CYS A 72 -14.10 -6.00 -19.67
CA CYS A 72 -15.42 -5.68 -20.21
C CYS A 72 -15.34 -5.25 -21.69
N MET A 73 -14.45 -4.31 -22.01
CA MET A 73 -14.26 -3.84 -23.40
C MET A 73 -13.81 -4.95 -24.35
N SER A 74 -12.97 -5.89 -23.88
CA SER A 74 -12.52 -7.03 -24.69
C SER A 74 -13.64 -8.06 -24.93
N GLY A 75 -14.50 -8.28 -23.93
CA GLY A 75 -15.69 -9.13 -24.07
C GLY A 75 -16.70 -8.56 -25.05
N ASP A 76 -16.95 -7.25 -24.99
CA ASP A 76 -17.84 -6.55 -25.92
C ASP A 76 -17.32 -6.60 -27.37
N THR A 77 -15.99 -6.49 -27.56
CA THR A 77 -15.38 -6.58 -28.90
C THR A 77 -15.53 -7.98 -29.52
N THR A 78 -15.55 -9.04 -28.69
CA THR A 78 -15.73 -10.42 -29.18
C THR A 78 -17.19 -10.68 -29.57
N ALA A 79 -18.16 -10.06 -28.88
CA ALA A 79 -19.58 -10.17 -29.21
C ALA A 79 -19.98 -9.37 -30.47
N GLN A 80 -19.24 -8.32 -30.84
CA GLN A 80 -19.51 -7.51 -32.04
C GLN A 80 -18.96 -8.10 -33.35
N MET A 81 -18.20 -9.20 -33.32
CA MET A 81 -17.65 -9.85 -34.53
C MET A 81 -18.46 -11.06 -35.01
N VAL A 82 -19.69 -11.25 -34.51
CA VAL A 82 -20.57 -12.33 -34.96
C VAL A 82 -21.93 -11.75 -35.40
N ASP A 83 -21.90 -10.98 -36.48
CA ASP A 83 -23.07 -10.70 -37.35
C ASP A 83 -22.64 -10.85 -38.82
#